data_AF-A0A528AGW0-F1
#
_entry.id   AF-A0A528AGW0-F1
#
_cell.length_a   1.000
_cell.length_b   1.000
_cell.length_c   1.000
_cell.angle_alpha   90.00
_cell.angle_beta   90.00
_cell.angle_gamma   90.00
#
_symmetry.space_group_name_H-M   'P 1'
#
loop_
_entity.id
_entity.type
_entity.pdbx_description
1 polymer ?
#
loop_
_entity_poly.entity_id
_entity_poly.type
_entity_poly.pdbx_seq_one_letter_code
_entity_poly.pdbx_strand_id
1 'polypeptide(L)'
;MEDTIGAEIERILADAGCRGHNAPQSHKFRVFTAGQKRRVTPAIKREMRRRSAVEPVIGHIKNEHRVGRNYLAHTQGDAINAILAAAGYNFSLLLGWLKAFLWLLITALQTPPKQFVA
;
A
#
# COMPACT_ATOMS: atom_id res chain seq x y z
N MET A 1 18.66 -0.98 -13.63
CA MET A 1 17.76 -0.33 -12.65
C MET A 1 18.28 1.06 -12.33
N GLU A 2 19.51 1.19 -11.85
CA GLU A 2 20.18 2.51 -11.70
C GLU A 2 20.32 3.22 -13.04
N ASP A 3 20.74 2.53 -14.10
CA ASP A 3 20.79 3.09 -15.47
C ASP A 3 19.44 3.56 -16.00
N THR A 4 18.34 2.99 -15.49
CA THR A 4 16.97 3.33 -15.89
C THR A 4 16.43 4.53 -15.10
N ILE A 5 16.89 4.69 -13.85
CA ILE A 5 16.45 5.74 -12.92
C ILE A 5 17.38 6.97 -13.00
N GLY A 6 18.62 6.79 -13.49
CA GLY A 6 19.63 7.84 -13.57
C GLY A 6 20.21 8.26 -12.21
N ALA A 7 19.94 7.49 -11.16
CA ALA A 7 20.38 7.76 -9.80
C ALA A 7 20.88 6.49 -9.13
N GLU A 8 21.96 6.62 -8.34
CA GLU A 8 22.46 5.53 -7.51
C GLU A 8 21.47 5.22 -6.39
N ILE A 9 21.23 3.94 -6.14
CA ILE A 9 20.29 3.53 -5.11
C ILE A 9 20.96 3.66 -3.74
N GLU A 10 20.49 4.63 -2.96
CA GLU A 10 20.97 4.83 -1.59
C GLU A 10 20.48 3.73 -0.63
N ARG A 11 19.25 3.23 -0.84
CA ARG A 11 18.62 2.26 0.05
C ARG A 11 17.54 1.42 -0.64
N ILE A 12 17.49 0.15 -0.29
CA ILE A 12 16.45 -0.81 -0.69
C ILE A 12 15.83 -1.42 0.56
N LEU A 13 14.49 -1.42 0.62
CA LEU A 13 13.73 -2.22 1.57
C LEU A 13 13.20 -3.44 0.83
N ALA A 14 13.47 -4.64 1.36
CA ALA A 14 13.14 -5.90 0.72
C ALA A 14 12.35 -6.83 1.66
N ASP A 15 11.57 -7.73 1.05
CA ASP A 15 10.76 -8.69 1.79
C ASP A 15 11.59 -9.86 2.30
N ALA A 16 11.05 -10.61 3.27
CA ALA A 16 11.75 -11.72 3.91
C ALA A 16 12.18 -12.83 2.95
N GLY A 17 11.52 -12.96 1.80
CA GLY A 17 11.85 -13.91 0.72
C GLY A 17 13.09 -13.51 -0.10
N CYS A 18 13.52 -12.25 -0.03
CA CYS A 18 14.76 -11.78 -0.68
C CYS A 18 16.02 -12.09 0.15
N ARG A 19 15.88 -12.75 1.31
CA ARG A 19 17.03 -13.18 2.11
C ARG A 19 17.90 -14.15 1.31
N GLY A 20 19.22 -13.96 1.36
CA GLY A 20 20.20 -14.83 0.68
C GLY A 20 20.55 -14.38 -0.73
N HIS A 21 19.74 -13.53 -1.37
CA HIS A 21 20.12 -12.83 -2.61
C HIS A 21 21.05 -11.68 -2.23
N ASN A 22 22.33 -11.99 -2.07
CA ASN A 22 23.32 -11.02 -1.63
C ASN A 22 23.49 -9.94 -2.69
N ALA A 23 23.21 -8.69 -2.31
CA ALA A 23 23.64 -7.54 -3.08
C ALA A 23 25.19 -7.56 -3.22
N PRO A 24 25.74 -7.05 -4.32
CA PRO A 24 27.19 -6.89 -4.48
C PRO A 24 27.78 -6.17 -3.26
N GLN A 25 29.04 -6.46 -2.93
CA GLN A 25 29.66 -5.98 -1.69
C GLN A 25 29.58 -4.45 -1.52
N SER A 26 29.56 -3.70 -2.63
CA SER A 26 29.36 -2.24 -2.69
C SER A 26 28.00 -1.75 -2.17
N HIS A 27 26.98 -2.61 -2.12
CA HIS A 27 25.59 -2.26 -1.78
C HIS A 27 25.03 -3.06 -0.59
N LYS A 28 25.85 -3.91 0.05
CA LYS A 28 25.41 -4.85 1.10
C LYS A 28 24.72 -4.16 2.30
N PHE A 29 25.14 -2.96 2.67
CA PHE A 29 24.56 -2.20 3.79
C PHE A 29 23.36 -1.33 3.41
N ARG A 30 23.03 -1.26 2.13
CA ARG A 30 21.91 -0.47 1.60
C ARG A 30 20.61 -1.27 1.51
N VAL A 31 20.69 -2.60 1.63
CA VAL A 31 19.53 -3.49 1.59
C VAL A 31 19.09 -3.86 3.00
N PHE A 32 17.85 -3.54 3.35
CA PHE A 32 17.22 -3.88 4.61
C PHE A 32 16.09 -4.86 4.38
N THR A 33 16.09 -5.98 5.11
CA THR A 33 15.11 -7.06 4.89
C THR A 33 14.11 -7.17 6.04
N ALA A 34 12.86 -7.54 5.74
CA ALA A 34 11.82 -7.79 6.74
C ALA A 34 12.31 -8.75 7.84
N GLY A 35 12.13 -8.36 9.11
CA GLY A 35 12.58 -9.11 10.29
C GLY A 35 14.01 -8.82 10.76
N GLN A 36 14.77 -7.94 10.09
CA GLN A 36 16.10 -7.52 10.52
C GLN A 36 16.04 -6.75 11.86
N LYS A 37 16.74 -7.26 12.87
CA LYS A 37 16.78 -6.65 14.22
C LYS A 37 17.96 -5.70 14.44
N ARG A 38 19.06 -5.88 13.69
CA ARG A 38 20.32 -5.14 13.87
C ARG A 38 20.51 -4.11 12.75
N ARG A 39 21.16 -2.98 13.06
CA ARG A 39 21.47 -1.91 12.10
C ARG A 39 20.25 -1.27 11.41
N VAL A 40 19.08 -1.29 12.05
CA VAL A 40 17.85 -0.65 11.56
C VAL A 40 17.59 0.61 12.39
N THR A 41 17.63 1.78 11.74
CA THR A 41 17.30 3.05 12.40
C THR A 41 15.79 3.20 12.60
N PRO A 42 15.32 4.07 13.53
CA PRO A 42 13.89 4.33 13.71
C PRO A 42 13.17 4.77 12.41
N ALA A 43 13.85 5.55 11.56
CA ALA A 43 13.34 5.97 10.26
C ALA A 43 13.11 4.76 9.33
N ILE A 44 14.09 3.87 9.21
CA ILE A 44 13.99 2.64 8.41
C ILE A 44 12.86 1.76 8.97
N LYS A 45 12.75 1.63 10.29
CA LYS A 45 11.70 0.84 10.94
C LYS A 45 10.30 1.39 10.62
N ARG A 46 10.12 2.71 10.59
CA ARG A 46 8.85 3.36 10.22
C ARG A 46 8.49 3.08 8.77
N GLU A 47 9.47 3.16 7.86
CA GLU A 47 9.28 2.92 6.44
C GLU A 47 8.94 1.45 6.15
N MET A 48 9.64 0.51 6.80
CA MET A 48 9.30 -0.91 6.73
C MET A 48 7.89 -1.19 7.25
N ARG A 49 7.46 -0.57 8.35
CA ARG A 49 6.09 -0.72 8.87
C ARG A 49 5.04 -0.20 7.89
N ARG A 50 5.31 0.91 7.20
CA ARG A 50 4.42 1.43 6.14
C ARG A 50 4.30 0.43 5.00
N ARG A 51 5.41 -0.15 4.55
CA ARG A 51 5.41 -1.18 3.49
C ARG A 51 4.64 -2.43 3.89
N SER A 52 4.84 -2.94 5.10
CA SER A 52 4.11 -4.12 5.59
C SER A 52 2.59 -3.88 5.69
N ALA A 53 2.13 -2.63 5.81
CA ALA A 53 0.71 -2.32 5.75
C ALA A 53 0.14 -2.28 4.31
N VAL A 54 1.00 -2.11 3.30
CA VAL A 54 0.62 -2.11 1.89
C VAL A 54 0.51 -3.54 1.34
N GLU A 55 1.29 -4.48 1.84
CA GLU A 55 1.23 -5.90 1.41
C GLU A 55 -0.17 -6.53 1.53
N PRO A 56 -0.91 -6.39 2.65
CA PRO A 56 -2.28 -6.86 2.75
C PRO A 56 -3.20 -6.23 1.70
N VAL A 57 -3.04 -4.93 1.45
CA VAL A 57 -3.84 -4.20 0.44
C VAL A 57 -3.57 -4.76 -0.95
N ILE A 58 -2.31 -4.99 -1.31
CA ILE A 58 -1.94 -5.66 -2.58
C ILE A 58 -2.53 -7.07 -2.65
N GLY A 59 -2.49 -7.82 -1.55
CA GLY A 59 -3.12 -9.15 -1.43
C GLY A 59 -4.63 -9.11 -1.68
N HIS A 60 -5.35 -8.18 -1.05
CA HIS A 60 -6.79 -7.97 -1.28
C HIS A 60 -7.07 -7.57 -2.73
N ILE A 61 -6.32 -6.63 -3.29
CA ILE A 61 -6.46 -6.23 -4.70
C ILE A 61 -6.25 -7.43 -5.64
N LYS A 62 -5.27 -8.29 -5.34
CA LYS A 62 -5.00 -9.49 -6.14
C LYS A 62 -6.14 -10.49 -6.13
N ASN A 63 -6.75 -10.72 -4.96
CA ASN A 63 -7.80 -11.71 -4.76
C ASN A 63 -9.21 -11.20 -5.12
N GLU A 64 -9.59 -10.01 -4.64
CA GLU A 64 -10.95 -9.47 -4.73
C GLU A 64 -11.16 -8.62 -5.99
N HIS A 65 -10.12 -7.91 -6.45
CA HIS A 65 -10.19 -7.02 -7.63
C HIS A 65 -9.64 -7.66 -8.91
N ARG A 66 -9.55 -9.00 -8.96
CA ARG A 66 -9.28 -9.79 -10.17
C ARG A 66 -7.96 -9.45 -10.89
N VAL A 67 -6.99 -8.82 -10.22
CA VAL A 67 -5.64 -8.65 -10.79
C VAL A 67 -4.99 -10.01 -11.10
N GLY A 68 -5.37 -11.07 -10.37
CA GLY A 68 -4.95 -12.44 -10.68
C GLY A 68 -5.61 -13.09 -11.91
N ARG A 69 -6.62 -12.46 -12.53
CA ARG A 69 -7.34 -12.97 -13.72
C ARG A 69 -7.50 -11.86 -14.75
N ASN A 70 -6.45 -11.62 -15.51
CA ASN A 70 -6.48 -10.67 -16.61
C ASN A 70 -7.04 -11.31 -17.89
N TYR A 71 -8.03 -10.66 -18.50
CA TYR A 71 -8.60 -11.05 -19.79
C TYR A 71 -8.10 -10.17 -20.95
N LEU A 72 -7.33 -9.12 -20.63
CA LEU A 72 -6.66 -8.27 -21.61
C LEU A 72 -5.37 -8.96 -22.07
N ALA A 73 -5.08 -8.80 -23.37
CA ALA A 73 -3.97 -9.50 -23.97
C ALA A 73 -2.64 -8.75 -23.74
N HIS A 74 -1.56 -9.52 -23.60
CA HIS A 74 -0.17 -9.04 -23.57
C HIS A 74 0.17 -8.12 -22.37
N THR A 75 1.43 -7.70 -22.31
CA THR A 75 1.99 -6.89 -21.20
C THR A 75 1.28 -5.55 -21.01
N GLN A 76 0.76 -4.95 -22.08
CA GLN A 76 -0.04 -3.73 -22.00
C GLN A 76 -1.37 -3.98 -21.28
N GLY A 77 -2.02 -5.11 -21.58
CA GLY A 77 -3.22 -5.54 -20.88
C GLY A 77 -2.98 -5.74 -19.39
N ASP A 78 -1.85 -6.34 -19.01
CA ASP A 78 -1.46 -6.54 -17.59
C ASP A 78 -1.29 -5.21 -16.86
N ALA A 79 -0.63 -4.24 -17.49
CA ALA A 79 -0.46 -2.91 -16.93
C ALA A 79 -1.81 -2.20 -16.73
N ILE A 80 -2.68 -2.23 -17.74
CA ILE A 80 -4.00 -1.60 -17.68
C ILE A 80 -4.86 -2.23 -16.57
N ASN A 81 -4.89 -3.56 -16.50
CA ASN A 81 -5.68 -4.27 -15.48
C ASN A 81 -5.22 -3.93 -14.06
N ALA A 82 -3.90 -3.88 -13.83
CA ALA A 82 -3.36 -3.51 -12.52
C ALA A 82 -3.72 -2.06 -12.13
N ILE A 83 -3.62 -1.11 -13.06
CA ILE A 83 -3.95 0.30 -12.83
C ILE A 83 -5.43 0.47 -12.51
N LEU A 84 -6.32 -0.12 -13.32
CA LEU A 84 -7.76 -0.01 -13.12
C LEU A 84 -8.23 -0.68 -11.83
N ALA A 85 -7.66 -1.84 -11.48
CA ALA A 85 -7.97 -2.51 -10.21
C ALA A 85 -7.57 -1.65 -9.00
N ALA A 86 -6.39 -1.04 -9.03
CA ALA A 86 -5.93 -0.13 -7.98
C ALA A 86 -6.82 1.13 -7.90
N ALA A 87 -7.18 1.72 -9.04
CA ALA A 87 -8.09 2.87 -9.08
C ALA A 87 -9.48 2.50 -8.52
N GLY A 88 -10.04 1.36 -8.90
CA GLY A 88 -11.33 0.86 -8.42
C GLY A 88 -11.33 0.62 -6.90
N TYR A 89 -10.25 0.07 -6.35
CA TYR A 89 -10.08 -0.08 -4.90
C TYR A 89 -10.03 1.28 -4.18
N ASN A 90 -9.33 2.27 -4.73
CA ASN A 90 -9.30 3.61 -4.12
C ASN A 90 -10.69 4.28 -4.15
N PHE A 91 -11.44 4.11 -5.25
CA PHE A 91 -12.81 4.64 -5.32
C PHE A 91 -13.76 3.95 -4.35
N SER A 92 -13.64 2.63 -4.12
CA SER A 92 -14.49 1.94 -3.15
C SER A 92 -14.26 2.44 -1.72
N LEU A 93 -13.01 2.73 -1.35
CA LEU A 93 -12.67 3.36 -0.07
C LEU A 93 -13.28 4.78 0.05
N LEU A 94 -13.16 5.59 -0.99
CA LEU A 94 -13.70 6.95 -1.02
C LEU A 94 -15.23 6.95 -0.89
N LEU A 95 -15.91 6.07 -1.62
CA LEU A 95 -17.37 5.92 -1.54
C LEU A 95 -17.82 5.41 -0.17
N GLY A 96 -17.05 4.50 0.45
CA GLY A 96 -17.29 4.05 1.81
C GLY A 96 -17.19 5.19 2.84
N TRP A 97 -16.15 6.01 2.72
CA TRP A 97 -15.98 7.20 3.56
C TRP A 97 -17.11 8.21 3.36
N LEU A 98 -17.46 8.51 2.10
CA LEU A 98 -18.53 9.45 1.77
C LEU A 98 -19.88 8.96 2.32
N LYS A 99 -20.17 7.66 2.19
CA LYS A 99 -21.37 7.06 2.77
C LYS A 99 -21.41 7.25 4.29
N ALA A 100 -20.31 6.96 5.01
CA ALA A 100 -20.25 7.16 6.45
C ALA A 100 -20.45 8.63 6.84
N PHE A 101 -19.83 9.55 6.11
CA PHE A 101 -19.99 10.99 6.31
C PHE A 101 -21.43 11.46 6.10
N LEU A 102 -22.09 11.02 5.03
CA LEU A 102 -23.50 11.35 4.76
C LEU A 102 -24.42 10.78 5.84
N TRP A 103 -24.18 9.56 6.31
CA TRP A 103 -24.93 8.99 7.43
C TRP A 103 -24.79 9.82 8.70
N LEU A 104 -23.57 10.24 9.06
CA LEU A 104 -23.34 11.11 10.21
C LEU A 104 -24.08 12.45 10.05
N LEU A 105 -24.02 13.06 8.87
CA LEU A 105 -24.70 14.31 8.58
C LEU A 105 -26.23 14.19 8.73
N ILE A 106 -26.83 13.13 8.17
CA ILE A 106 -28.26 12.85 8.31
C ILE A 106 -28.63 12.66 9.79
N THR A 107 -27.85 11.88 10.53
CA THR A 107 -28.12 11.66 11.96
C THR A 107 -28.04 12.95 12.77
N ALA A 108 -27.07 13.83 12.49
CA ALA A 108 -26.93 15.12 13.17
C ALA A 108 -28.07 16.09 12.85
N LEU A 109 -28.64 16.03 11.63
CA LEU A 109 -29.82 16.82 11.26
C LEU A 109 -31.11 16.28 11.89
N GLN A 110 -31.16 14.98 12.18
CA GLN A 110 -32.34 14.31 12.76
C GLN A 110 -32.33 14.29 14.31
N THR A 111 -31.23 14.66 14.97
CA THR A 111 -31.21 14.74 16.43
C THR A 111 -32.07 15.92 16.91
N PRO A 112 -33.15 15.69 17.68
CA PRO A 112 -33.92 16.78 18.27
C PRO A 112 -33.05 17.55 19.28
N PRO A 113 -33.29 18.86 19.49
CA PRO A 113 -32.57 19.62 20.50
C PRO A 113 -32.77 18.94 21.86
N LYS A 114 -31.68 18.67 22.58
CA LYS A 114 -31.75 18.23 23.98
C LYS A 114 -32.53 19.30 24.75
N GLN A 115 -33.74 18.96 25.19
CA GLN A 115 -34.48 19.79 26.12
C GLN A 115 -33.65 19.84 27.41
N PHE A 116 -33.08 21.02 27.70
CA PHE A 116 -32.53 21.31 29.01
C PHE A 116 -33.72 21.43 29.96
N VAL A 117 -33.92 20.39 30.77
CA VAL A 117 -34.83 20.44 31.92
C VAL A 117 -34.08 21.20 33.02
N ALA A 118 -34.65 22.33 33.43
CA ALA A 118 -34.17 23.21 34.51
C ALA A 118 -34.41 22.60 35.88
#